data_AF-A0A0F9KWK6-F1
#
_entry.id   AF-A0A0F9KWK6-F1
#
_cell.length_a   1.000
_cell.length_b   1.000
_cell.length_c   1.000
_cell.angle_alpha   90.00
_cell.angle_beta   90.00
_cell.angle_gamma   90.00
#
_symmetry.space_group_name_H-M   'P 1'
#
loop_
_entity.id
_entity.type
_entity.pdbx_description
1 polymer ?
#
loop_
_entity_poly.entity_id
_entity_poly.type
_entity_poly.pdbx_seq_one_letter_code
_entity_poly.pdbx_strand_id
1 'polypeptide(L)'
;YKFRIGDLLFGKPIINEERFSFLELGDKKIVRVNLVGNIVDKYERAPGVLNEDIVDYNPGKKYDIIITISTLEHVGWNEKPREPLKIFKAIENLKRLLITGGKIIITIPKGHNPVLDNLIMEDKLPFTRSFFLKRVSKNNKWKQVSRKKISNVKYGSYARWSASAVIIGYIIFNS
;
A
#
# COMPACT_ATOMS: atom_id res chain seq x y z
N TYR A 1 -10.25 -13.93 -18.95
CA TYR A 1 -10.99 -14.43 -17.76
C TYR A 1 -11.26 -13.27 -16.81
N LYS A 2 -12.35 -13.32 -16.06
CA LYS A 2 -12.67 -12.32 -15.01
C LYS A 2 -12.53 -13.01 -13.65
N PHE A 3 -11.70 -12.43 -12.78
CA PHE A 3 -11.48 -12.91 -11.41
C PHE A 3 -11.88 -11.81 -10.44
N ARG A 4 -12.30 -12.16 -9.23
CA ARG A 4 -12.29 -11.17 -8.14
C ARG A 4 -10.84 -11.01 -7.68
N ILE A 5 -10.45 -9.80 -7.34
CA ILE A 5 -9.09 -9.54 -6.85
C ILE A 5 -8.77 -10.33 -5.56
N GLY A 6 -9.80 -10.68 -4.78
CA GLY A 6 -9.67 -11.61 -3.66
C GLY A 6 -9.19 -13.01 -4.05
N ASP A 7 -9.61 -13.54 -5.20
CA ASP A 7 -9.24 -14.89 -5.65
C ASP A 7 -7.75 -14.96 -6.00
N LEU A 8 -7.22 -13.87 -6.58
CA LEU A 8 -5.80 -13.75 -6.91
C LEU A 8 -4.90 -13.79 -5.67
N LEU A 9 -5.40 -13.35 -4.51
CA LEU A 9 -4.63 -13.40 -3.26
C LEU A 9 -4.45 -14.83 -2.72
N PHE A 10 -5.26 -15.79 -3.17
CA PHE A 10 -5.14 -17.20 -2.79
C PHE A 10 -4.27 -18.02 -3.74
N GLY A 11 -3.87 -17.47 -4.88
CA GLY A 11 -2.98 -18.16 -5.80
C GLY A 11 -1.60 -18.40 -5.19
N LYS A 12 -0.93 -19.47 -5.63
CA LYS A 12 0.43 -19.79 -5.21
C LYS A 12 1.43 -19.11 -6.16
N PRO A 13 2.23 -18.13 -5.69
CA PRO A 13 3.25 -17.53 -6.54
C PRO A 13 4.38 -18.53 -6.78
N ILE A 14 4.71 -18.75 -8.05
CA ILE A 14 5.87 -19.53 -8.47
C ILE A 14 7.02 -18.56 -8.74
N ILE A 15 8.13 -18.78 -8.06
CA ILE A 15 9.33 -17.95 -8.13
C ILE A 15 10.49 -18.83 -8.60
N ASN A 16 11.10 -18.44 -9.73
CA ASN A 16 12.28 -19.10 -10.29
C ASN A 16 13.45 -18.13 -10.20
N GLU A 17 14.60 -18.57 -9.68
CA GLU A 17 15.82 -17.73 -9.58
C GLU A 17 15.55 -16.35 -8.92
N GLU A 18 14.75 -16.34 -7.85
CA GLU A 18 14.29 -15.12 -7.14
C GLU A 18 13.39 -14.17 -7.95
N ARG A 19 12.92 -14.57 -9.15
CA ARG A 19 11.99 -13.80 -9.97
C ARG A 19 10.61 -14.44 -9.98
N PHE A 20 9.57 -13.61 -9.84
CA PHE A 20 8.20 -14.05 -10.05
C PHE A 20 8.07 -14.59 -11.48
N SER A 21 7.57 -15.82 -11.59
CA SER A 21 7.33 -16.50 -12.86
C SER A 21 5.84 -16.40 -13.22
N PHE A 22 4.97 -16.99 -12.40
CA PHE A 22 3.52 -16.89 -12.54
C PHE A 22 2.84 -17.18 -11.20
N LEU A 23 1.58 -16.79 -11.08
CA LEU A 23 0.69 -17.17 -9.98
C LEU A 23 -0.12 -18.39 -10.42
N GLU A 24 0.02 -19.50 -9.73
CA GLU A 24 -0.78 -20.70 -9.94
C GLU A 24 -2.13 -20.53 -9.22
N LEU A 25 -3.23 -20.61 -9.97
CA LEU A 25 -4.58 -20.52 -9.44
C LEU A 25 -5.46 -21.59 -10.11
N GLY A 26 -5.62 -22.72 -9.42
CA GLY A 26 -6.23 -23.91 -10.01
C GLY A 26 -5.37 -24.48 -11.13
N ASP A 27 -5.96 -24.65 -12.31
CA ASP A 27 -5.29 -25.09 -13.54
C ASP A 27 -4.58 -23.95 -14.31
N LYS A 28 -4.60 -22.72 -13.78
CA LYS A 28 -4.17 -21.52 -14.50
C LYS A 28 -2.83 -20.99 -14.00
N LYS A 29 -2.02 -20.50 -14.95
CA LYS A 29 -0.78 -19.76 -14.71
C LYS A 29 -0.98 -18.30 -15.08
N ILE A 30 -1.04 -17.42 -14.08
CA ILE A 30 -1.35 -16.00 -14.25
C ILE A 30 -0.07 -15.17 -14.15
N VAL A 31 0.30 -14.49 -15.22
CA VAL A 31 1.48 -13.59 -15.26
C VAL A 31 1.11 -12.11 -15.18
N ARG A 32 -0.12 -11.76 -15.57
CA ARG A 32 -0.64 -10.39 -15.58
C ARG A 32 -2.14 -10.40 -15.33
N VAL A 33 -2.63 -9.36 -14.66
CA VAL A 33 -4.04 -9.09 -14.47
C VAL A 33 -4.33 -7.66 -14.88
N ASN A 34 -5.47 -7.43 -15.52
CA ASN A 34 -6.00 -6.09 -15.73
C ASN A 34 -6.99 -5.83 -14.59
N LEU A 35 -6.73 -4.79 -13.81
CA LEU A 35 -7.60 -4.35 -12.73
C LEU A 35 -8.62 -3.37 -13.30
N VAL A 36 -9.90 -3.68 -13.10
CA VAL A 36 -10.99 -2.73 -13.36
C VAL A 36 -11.41 -2.18 -12.00
N GLY A 37 -11.13 -0.91 -11.76
CA GLY A 37 -11.40 -0.24 -10.50
C GLY A 37 -11.26 1.28 -10.65
N ASN A 38 -11.70 2.00 -9.63
CA ASN A 38 -11.52 3.44 -9.58
C ASN A 38 -10.08 3.76 -9.17
N ILE A 39 -9.36 4.50 -10.01
CA ILE A 39 -8.03 5.02 -9.70
C ILE A 39 -8.23 6.44 -9.18
N VAL A 40 -7.84 6.71 -7.94
CA VAL A 40 -8.04 8.01 -7.30
C VAL A 40 -6.68 8.59 -6.93
N ASP A 41 -6.37 9.77 -7.45
CA ASP A 41 -5.16 10.50 -7.11
C ASP A 41 -5.38 12.01 -7.27
N LYS A 42 -4.99 12.79 -6.27
CA LYS A 42 -5.23 14.24 -6.25
C LYS A 42 -4.44 15.01 -7.33
N TYR A 43 -3.27 14.52 -7.73
CA TYR A 43 -2.31 15.26 -8.53
C TYR A 43 -2.04 14.63 -9.91
N GLU A 44 -2.09 13.31 -10.01
CA GLU A 44 -1.79 12.58 -11.25
C GLU A 44 -2.85 12.83 -12.32
N ARG A 45 -2.44 13.34 -13.49
CA ARG A 45 -3.37 13.63 -14.61
C ARG A 45 -3.14 12.65 -15.75
N ALA A 46 -3.94 11.59 -15.76
CA ALA A 46 -3.92 10.57 -16.81
C ALA A 46 -5.33 10.03 -17.11
N PRO A 47 -5.56 9.45 -18.30
CA PRO A 47 -6.84 8.82 -18.63
C PRO A 47 -7.26 7.76 -17.59
N GLY A 48 -8.48 7.88 -17.07
CA GLY A 48 -9.04 6.97 -16.08
C GLY A 48 -8.68 7.27 -14.62
N VAL A 49 -7.89 8.31 -14.35
CA VAL A 49 -7.60 8.79 -13.00
C VAL A 49 -8.68 9.79 -12.56
N LEU A 50 -9.26 9.55 -11.39
CA LEU A 50 -10.16 10.48 -10.71
C LEU A 50 -9.31 11.46 -9.88
N ASN A 51 -9.30 12.72 -10.29
CA ASN A 51 -8.52 13.78 -9.66
C ASN A 51 -9.15 14.31 -8.36
N GLU A 52 -9.26 13.45 -7.35
CA GLU A 52 -9.88 13.75 -6.06
C GLU A 52 -8.91 13.51 -4.89
N ASP A 53 -9.06 14.28 -3.81
CA ASP A 53 -8.36 14.01 -2.55
C ASP A 53 -9.02 12.79 -1.89
N ILE A 54 -8.23 11.80 -1.48
CA ILE A 54 -8.75 10.59 -0.83
C ILE A 54 -9.46 10.89 0.48
N VAL A 55 -9.22 12.05 1.10
CA VAL A 55 -9.96 12.48 2.29
C VAL A 55 -11.42 12.81 1.96
N ASP A 56 -11.67 13.39 0.79
CA ASP A 56 -13.00 13.87 0.37
C ASP A 56 -13.70 12.91 -0.60
N TYR A 57 -12.97 11.96 -1.18
CA TYR A 57 -13.47 10.99 -2.15
C TYR A 57 -14.71 10.25 -1.64
N ASN A 58 -15.83 10.40 -2.36
CA ASN A 58 -17.11 9.83 -1.97
C ASN A 58 -17.95 9.40 -3.19
N PRO A 59 -17.68 8.23 -3.78
CA PRO A 59 -18.31 7.80 -5.03
C PRO A 59 -19.73 7.23 -4.85
N GLY A 60 -20.33 7.32 -3.65
CA GLY A 60 -21.64 6.74 -3.34
C GLY A 60 -21.69 5.20 -3.33
N LYS A 61 -20.54 4.53 -3.52
CA LYS A 61 -20.39 3.07 -3.51
C LYS A 61 -19.25 2.64 -2.59
N LYS A 62 -19.29 1.38 -2.17
CA LYS A 62 -18.28 0.76 -1.31
C LYS A 62 -17.47 -0.30 -2.08
N TYR A 63 -16.31 -0.64 -1.54
CA TYR A 63 -15.33 -1.55 -2.16
C TYR A 63 -15.07 -2.76 -1.27
N ASP A 64 -14.83 -3.90 -1.91
CA ASP A 64 -14.34 -5.11 -1.23
C ASP A 64 -12.85 -4.98 -0.87
N ILE A 65 -12.06 -4.36 -1.77
CA ILE A 65 -10.61 -4.21 -1.66
C ILE A 65 -10.22 -2.80 -2.08
N ILE A 66 -9.38 -2.16 -1.27
CA ILE A 66 -8.68 -0.92 -1.60
C ILE A 66 -7.18 -1.16 -1.50
N ILE A 67 -6.41 -0.66 -2.46
CA ILE A 67 -4.95 -0.80 -2.49
C ILE A 67 -4.35 0.59 -2.59
N THR A 68 -3.49 0.96 -1.64
CA THR A 68 -2.73 2.21 -1.68
C THR A 68 -1.25 1.88 -1.82
N ILE A 69 -0.64 2.29 -2.92
CA ILE A 69 0.75 1.93 -3.24
C ILE A 69 1.60 3.19 -3.16
N SER A 70 2.29 3.39 -2.03
CA SER A 70 3.25 4.49 -1.86
C SER A 70 2.64 5.86 -2.20
N THR A 71 1.46 6.12 -1.65
CA THR A 71 0.73 7.39 -1.79
C THR A 71 0.34 8.01 -0.45
N LEU A 72 0.01 7.21 0.56
CA LEU A 72 -0.46 7.72 1.86
C LEU A 72 0.59 8.52 2.63
N GLU A 73 1.88 8.27 2.40
CA GLU A 73 2.97 9.06 2.96
C GLU A 73 2.96 10.52 2.51
N HIS A 74 2.27 10.84 1.42
CA HIS A 74 2.18 12.20 0.87
C HIS A 74 0.99 12.98 1.43
N VAL A 75 -0.06 12.30 1.91
CA VAL A 75 -1.30 12.93 2.38
C VAL A 75 -1.01 13.84 3.58
N GLY A 76 -1.32 15.12 3.46
CA GLY A 76 -1.01 16.13 4.47
C GLY A 76 0.48 16.50 4.59
N TRP A 77 1.39 15.69 4.03
CA TRP A 77 2.84 15.90 4.18
C TRP A 77 3.45 16.75 3.07
N ASN A 78 2.96 16.60 1.84
CA ASN A 78 3.43 17.37 0.68
C ASN A 78 2.63 18.67 0.46
N GLU A 79 1.57 18.88 1.25
CA GLU A 79 0.66 20.03 1.16
C GLU A 79 1.24 21.28 1.83
N LYS A 80 0.73 22.46 1.46
CA LYS A 80 1.06 23.77 2.05
C LYS A 80 -0.24 24.48 2.46
N PRO A 81 -0.46 24.76 3.76
CA PRO A 81 0.36 24.34 4.91
C PRO A 81 0.39 22.81 5.06
N ARG A 82 1.40 22.32 5.79
CA ARG A 82 1.54 20.89 6.07
C ARG A 82 0.59 20.48 7.19
N GLU A 83 -0.12 19.38 7.01
CA GLU A 83 -1.05 18.77 7.97
C GLU A 83 -0.65 17.29 8.24
N PRO A 84 0.38 17.01 9.06
CA PRO A 84 0.92 15.65 9.20
C PRO A 84 -0.08 14.60 9.72
N LEU A 85 -1.12 15.04 10.42
CA LEU A 85 -2.16 14.17 10.98
C LEU A 85 -3.35 13.94 10.02
N LYS A 86 -3.35 14.56 8.84
CA LYS A 86 -4.39 14.34 7.81
C LYS A 86 -4.47 12.88 7.35
N ILE A 87 -3.41 12.11 7.56
CA ILE A 87 -3.41 10.66 7.35
C ILE A 87 -4.53 9.93 8.10
N PHE A 88 -4.91 10.38 9.31
CA PHE A 88 -6.01 9.77 10.05
C PHE A 88 -7.35 9.98 9.33
N LYS A 89 -7.60 11.20 8.81
CA LYS A 89 -8.79 11.49 7.99
C LYS A 89 -8.84 10.61 6.73
N ALA A 90 -7.70 10.41 6.08
CA ALA A 90 -7.62 9.53 4.91
C ALA A 90 -7.92 8.07 5.27
N ILE A 91 -7.35 7.55 6.36
CA ILE A 91 -7.62 6.17 6.81
C ILE A 91 -9.10 6.01 7.22
N GLU A 92 -9.68 6.99 7.90
CA GLU A 92 -11.11 6.99 8.23
C GLU A 92 -11.99 6.96 6.98
N ASN A 93 -11.69 7.79 5.99
CA ASN A 93 -12.44 7.78 4.74
C ASN A 93 -12.27 6.45 3.99
N LEU A 94 -11.05 5.91 3.90
CA LEU A 94 -10.81 4.60 3.31
C LEU A 94 -11.60 3.48 4.01
N LYS A 95 -11.71 3.50 5.34
CA LYS A 95 -12.55 2.54 6.09
C LYS A 95 -14.04 2.72 5.76
N ARG A 96 -14.53 3.96 5.66
CA ARG A 96 -15.93 4.27 5.28
C ARG A 96 -16.28 3.74 3.89
N LEU A 97 -15.31 3.74 2.98
CA LEU A 97 -15.43 3.25 1.61
C LEU A 97 -15.42 1.71 1.53
N LEU A 98 -15.16 0.97 2.60
CA LEU A 98 -15.23 -0.49 2.60
C LEU A 98 -16.63 -1.01 2.91
N ILE A 99 -16.96 -2.14 2.29
CA ILE A 99 -18.04 -3.02 2.78
C ILE A 99 -17.58 -3.73 4.07
N THR A 100 -18.52 -4.29 4.83
CA THR A 100 -18.20 -5.19 5.95
C THR A 100 -17.38 -6.39 5.45
N GLY A 101 -16.28 -6.70 6.13
CA GLY A 101 -15.30 -7.72 5.70
C GLY A 101 -14.33 -7.25 4.61
N GLY A 102 -14.50 -6.02 4.11
CA GLY A 102 -13.61 -5.42 3.12
C GLY A 102 -12.20 -5.19 3.65
N LYS A 103 -11.23 -5.07 2.73
CA LYS A 103 -9.80 -5.05 3.05
C LYS A 103 -9.09 -3.84 2.45
N ILE A 104 -8.13 -3.28 3.18
CA ILE A 104 -7.18 -2.29 2.67
C ILE A 104 -5.79 -2.91 2.72
N ILE A 105 -5.05 -2.81 1.61
CA ILE A 105 -3.63 -3.13 1.53
C ILE A 105 -2.88 -1.82 1.30
N ILE A 106 -1.97 -1.50 2.21
CA ILE A 106 -1.24 -0.24 2.22
C ILE A 106 0.25 -0.54 2.10
N THR A 107 0.97 0.06 1.15
CA THR A 107 2.44 0.05 1.13
C THR A 107 2.97 1.46 1.37
N ILE A 108 3.88 1.60 2.34
CA ILE A 108 4.47 2.88 2.72
C ILE A 108 6.00 2.74 2.67
N PRO A 109 6.70 3.53 1.84
CA PRO A 109 8.15 3.58 1.87
C PRO A 109 8.59 4.38 3.10
N LYS A 110 9.35 3.74 3.99
CA LYS A 110 9.83 4.36 5.21
C LYS A 110 10.80 5.51 4.89
N GLY A 111 10.59 6.66 5.52
CA GLY A 111 11.51 7.79 5.53
C GLY A 111 11.11 8.99 4.66
N HIS A 112 9.99 8.90 3.92
CA HIS A 112 9.44 10.06 3.22
C HIS A 112 8.73 11.03 4.18
N ASN A 113 7.94 10.47 5.10
CA ASN A 113 7.16 11.20 6.09
C ASN A 113 7.50 10.69 7.50
N PRO A 114 8.42 11.37 8.22
CA PRO A 114 8.87 10.94 9.55
C PRO A 114 7.76 10.86 10.59
N VAL A 115 6.71 11.68 10.46
CA VAL A 115 5.57 11.64 11.38
C VAL A 115 4.79 10.34 11.17
N LEU A 116 4.51 9.99 9.92
CA LEU A 116 3.86 8.71 9.59
C LEU A 116 4.73 7.51 9.96
N ASP A 117 6.04 7.58 9.71
CA ASP A 117 6.99 6.56 10.15
C ASP A 117 6.84 6.31 11.67
N ASN A 118 6.84 7.37 12.49
CA ASN A 118 6.73 7.25 13.93
C ASN A 118 5.37 6.65 14.35
N LEU A 119 4.27 7.11 13.75
CA LEU A 119 2.93 6.55 14.01
C LEU A 119 2.89 5.03 13.74
N ILE A 120 3.54 4.56 12.69
CA ILE A 120 3.61 3.12 12.39
C ILE A 120 4.49 2.38 13.40
N MET A 121 5.64 2.95 13.74
CA MET A 121 6.59 2.32 14.66
C MET A 121 6.01 2.19 16.08
N GLU A 122 5.20 3.16 16.49
CA GLU A 122 4.47 3.22 17.77
C GLU A 122 3.10 2.51 17.74
N ASP A 123 2.77 1.82 16.66
CA ASP A 123 1.52 1.06 16.53
C ASP A 123 0.24 1.91 16.64
N LYS A 124 0.28 3.15 16.16
CA LYS A 124 -0.82 4.12 16.22
C LYS A 124 -1.78 4.05 15.03
N LEU A 125 -1.46 3.28 13.99
CA LEU A 125 -2.36 3.05 12.86
C LEU A 125 -3.20 1.79 13.06
N PRO A 126 -4.43 1.72 12.52
CA PRO A 126 -5.36 0.60 12.74
C PRO A 126 -5.01 -0.64 11.88
N PHE A 127 -3.73 -0.96 11.74
CA PHE A 127 -3.29 -2.13 10.99
C PHE A 127 -3.61 -3.41 11.78
N THR A 128 -4.48 -4.24 11.22
CA THR A 128 -4.74 -5.60 11.73
C THR A 128 -3.52 -6.51 11.59
N ARG A 129 -2.69 -6.29 10.56
CA ARG A 129 -1.39 -6.96 10.35
C ARG A 129 -0.42 -5.98 9.70
N SER A 130 0.86 -6.13 10.03
CA SER A 130 1.93 -5.37 9.38
C SER A 130 3.12 -6.27 9.02
N PHE A 131 3.72 -5.99 7.87
CA PHE A 131 4.93 -6.66 7.38
C PHE A 131 5.97 -5.60 7.02
N PHE A 132 7.24 -5.94 7.15
CA PHE A 132 8.34 -5.01 6.94
C PHE A 132 9.35 -5.61 5.99
N LEU A 133 9.62 -4.92 4.90
CA LEU A 133 10.64 -5.29 3.93
C LEU A 133 11.82 -4.35 4.07
N LYS A 134 13.03 -4.90 4.08
CA LYS A 134 14.28 -4.14 4.01
C LYS A 134 14.99 -4.47 2.70
N ARG A 135 15.43 -3.44 1.99
CA ARG A 135 16.32 -3.61 0.84
C ARG A 135 17.67 -4.09 1.34
N VAL A 136 18.20 -5.15 0.73
CA VAL A 136 19.47 -5.78 1.14
C VAL A 136 20.56 -5.67 0.07
N SER A 137 20.26 -5.11 -1.09
CA SER A 137 21.25 -4.90 -2.17
C SER A 137 20.94 -3.69 -3.04
N LYS A 138 21.96 -3.23 -3.79
CA LYS A 138 21.79 -2.23 -4.86
C LYS A 138 20.93 -2.73 -6.01
N ASN A 139 20.86 -4.03 -6.26
CA ASN A 139 20.05 -4.64 -7.33
C ASN A 139 18.59 -4.90 -6.91
N ASN A 140 18.03 -4.08 -6.01
CA ASN A 140 16.64 -4.16 -5.55
C ASN A 140 16.23 -5.54 -4.96
N LYS A 141 17.16 -6.26 -4.32
CA LYS A 141 16.77 -7.42 -3.50
C LYS A 141 16.15 -6.96 -2.18
N TRP A 142 15.03 -7.56 -1.81
CA TRP A 142 14.29 -7.25 -0.59
C TRP A 142 14.13 -8.49 0.28
N LYS A 143 14.19 -8.30 1.60
CA LYS A 143 13.96 -9.37 2.58
C LYS A 143 12.92 -8.91 3.59
N GLN A 144 11.98 -9.79 3.92
CA GLN A 144 11.08 -9.57 5.05
C GLN A 144 11.88 -9.65 6.36
N VAL A 145 11.68 -8.65 7.21
CA VAL A 145 12.38 -8.47 8.49
C VAL A 145 11.40 -8.08 9.59
N SER A 146 11.86 -8.10 10.84
CA SER A 146 11.07 -7.58 11.97
C SER A 146 11.02 -6.05 11.97
N ARG A 147 10.01 -5.48 12.63
CA ARG A 147 9.84 -4.03 12.83
C ARG A 147 11.12 -3.36 13.35
N LYS A 148 11.80 -3.97 14.34
CA LYS A 148 13.05 -3.46 14.92
C LYS A 148 14.17 -3.30 13.88
N LYS A 149 14.22 -4.14 12.83
CA LYS A 149 15.28 -4.09 11.82
C LYS A 149 15.13 -2.95 10.81
N ILE A 150 13.99 -2.25 10.80
CA ILE A 150 13.76 -1.10 9.91
C ILE A 150 13.78 0.25 10.63
N SER A 151 13.84 0.30 11.97
CA SER A 151 13.77 1.55 12.74
C SER A 151 14.80 2.60 12.28
N ASN A 152 16.05 2.17 12.10
CA ASN A 152 17.17 3.04 11.75
C ASN A 152 17.44 3.14 10.24
N VAL A 153 16.56 2.58 9.41
CA VAL A 153 16.74 2.63 7.95
C VAL A 153 16.33 4.01 7.44
N LYS A 154 17.26 4.66 6.73
CA LYS A 154 17.05 5.96 6.09
C LYS A 154 16.62 5.78 4.63
N TYR A 155 15.73 6.66 4.17
CA TYR A 155 15.40 6.74 2.75
C TYR A 155 16.66 7.11 1.95
N GLY A 156 16.83 6.52 0.77
CA GLY A 156 17.95 6.77 -0.12
C GLY A 156 19.27 6.09 0.24
N SER A 157 19.27 5.09 1.14
CA SER A 157 20.51 4.44 1.61
C SER A 157 21.24 3.62 0.53
N TYR A 158 20.54 3.15 -0.49
CA TYR A 158 21.12 2.35 -1.59
C TYR A 158 21.24 3.12 -2.92
N ALA A 159 20.33 4.06 -3.16
CA ALA A 159 20.31 4.93 -4.33
C ALA A 159 19.53 6.21 -3.99
N ARG A 160 19.88 7.35 -4.59
CA ARG A 160 19.15 8.61 -4.41
C ARG A 160 17.66 8.41 -4.75
N TRP A 161 16.76 8.96 -3.93
CA TRP A 161 15.32 8.83 -4.10
C TRP A 161 14.78 7.39 -4.10
N SER A 162 15.34 6.51 -3.27
CA SER A 162 14.87 5.12 -3.18
C SER A 162 14.52 4.68 -1.77
N ALA A 163 13.39 4.00 -1.65
CA ALA A 163 13.04 3.34 -0.40
C ALA A 163 14.11 2.31 -0.03
N SER A 164 14.50 2.31 1.23
CA SER A 164 15.40 1.29 1.81
C SER A 164 14.66 0.36 2.76
N ALA A 165 13.45 0.75 3.17
CA ALA A 165 12.48 -0.09 3.84
C ALA A 165 11.06 0.23 3.32
N VAL A 166 10.21 -0.79 3.24
CA VAL A 166 8.79 -0.68 2.90
C VAL A 166 7.99 -1.35 4.00
N ILE A 167 6.98 -0.65 4.50
CA ILE A 167 5.98 -1.17 5.42
C ILE A 167 4.77 -1.59 4.58
N ILE A 168 4.23 -2.77 4.88
CA ILE A 168 2.97 -3.25 4.30
C ILE A 168 1.96 -3.37 5.44
N GLY A 169 0.90 -2.58 5.41
CA GLY A 169 -0.20 -2.61 6.37
C GLY A 169 -1.44 -3.25 5.79
N TYR A 170 -2.13 -4.05 6.59
CA TYR A 170 -3.44 -4.63 6.26
C TYR A 170 -4.49 -4.11 7.24
N ILE A 171 -5.61 -3.64 6.72
CA ILE A 171 -6.80 -3.28 7.50
C ILE A 171 -7.94 -4.18 7.05
N ILE A 172 -8.62 -4.81 7.99
CA ILE A 172 -9.87 -5.56 7.73
C ILE A 172 -10.97 -4.81 8.45
N PHE A 173 -12.01 -4.42 7.72
CA PHE A 173 -13.15 -3.72 8.30
C PHE A 173 -14.15 -4.73 8.86
N ASN A 174 -14.09 -4.94 10.17
CA ASN A 174 -15.12 -5.67 10.91
C ASN A 174 -16.09 -4.61 11.46
N SER A 175 -17.37 -4.77 11.17
CA SER A 175 -18.46 -3.85 11.59
C SER A 175 -18.45 -3.60 13.09
#